data_AF-A0A3N2KQB0-F1
#
_entry.id   AF-A0A3N2KQB0-F1
#
_cell.length_a   1.000
_cell.length_b   1.000
_cell.length_c   1.000
_cell.angle_alpha   90.00
_cell.angle_beta   90.00
_cell.angle_gamma   90.00
#
_symmetry.space_group_name_H-M   'P 1'
#
loop_
_entity.id
_entity.type
_entity.pdbx_description
1 polymer ?
#
loop_
_entity_poly.entity_id
_entity_poly.type
_entity_poly.pdbx_seq_one_letter_code
_entity_poly.pdbx_strand_id
1 'polypeptide(L)'
;MKKLMLIIGIIISLFAMPIKAEQTKHQVYVMRSNPKIGTKPHRAPMMLPSVELVYDTDNNSIDIVCSHDCDAEVTVYDGDGNIVAISDIKDTVFMPSLNCSSYNVTIEAEFWYGTAQIIR
;
A
#
# COMPACT_ATOMS: atom_id res chain seq x y z
N MET A 1 45.60 24.48 1.38
CA MET A 1 44.13 24.64 1.58
C MET A 1 43.30 24.32 0.33
N LYS A 2 43.77 24.57 -0.91
CA LYS A 2 43.03 24.26 -2.15
C LYS A 2 42.70 22.77 -2.35
N LYS A 3 43.61 21.87 -1.93
CA LYS A 3 43.42 20.40 -2.02
C LYS A 3 42.30 19.89 -1.10
N LEU A 4 42.09 20.53 0.04
CA LEU A 4 41.04 20.17 1.02
C LEU A 4 39.64 20.54 0.51
N MET A 5 39.52 21.69 -0.16
CA MET A 5 38.27 22.13 -0.81
C MET A 5 37.85 21.18 -1.93
N LEU A 6 38.82 20.65 -2.68
CA LEU A 6 38.56 19.70 -3.77
C LEU A 6 38.08 18.34 -3.23
N ILE A 7 38.64 17.87 -2.11
CA ILE A 7 38.20 16.63 -1.44
C ILE A 7 36.77 16.78 -0.90
N ILE A 8 36.44 17.91 -0.26
CA ILE A 8 35.09 18.18 0.25
C ILE A 8 34.05 18.24 -0.89
N GLY A 9 34.38 18.86 -2.02
CA GLY A 9 33.51 18.91 -3.19
C GLY A 9 33.22 17.53 -3.78
N ILE A 10 34.23 16.64 -3.84
CA ILE A 10 34.05 15.26 -4.32
C ILE A 10 33.17 14.47 -3.36
N ILE A 11 33.39 14.58 -2.05
CA ILE A 11 32.61 13.85 -1.04
C ILE A 11 31.14 14.24 -1.11
N ILE A 12 30.80 15.54 -1.22
CA ILE A 12 29.41 16.00 -1.32
C ILE A 12 28.73 15.47 -2.60
N SER A 13 29.46 15.41 -3.72
CA SER A 13 28.92 14.90 -4.98
C SER A 13 28.56 13.40 -4.96
N LEU A 14 29.21 12.62 -4.10
CA LEU A 14 28.96 11.17 -3.97
C LEU A 14 27.67 10.86 -3.20
N PHE A 15 27.21 11.77 -2.34
CA PHE A 15 25.96 11.59 -1.57
C PHE A 15 24.75 12.29 -2.21
N ALA A 16 24.93 12.99 -3.34
CA ALA A 16 23.87 13.75 -3.98
C ALA A 16 23.03 12.94 -4.99
N MET A 17 23.26 11.64 -5.11
CA MET A 17 22.41 10.80 -5.97
C MET A 17 21.09 10.54 -5.26
N PRO A 18 19.94 10.98 -5.79
CA PRO A 18 18.67 10.53 -5.27
C PRO A 18 18.57 9.02 -5.52
N ILE A 19 18.47 8.24 -4.44
CA ILE A 19 18.11 6.83 -4.52
C ILE A 19 16.69 6.81 -5.10
N LYS A 20 16.54 6.21 -6.29
CA LYS A 20 15.23 6.04 -6.90
C LYS A 20 14.52 4.94 -6.13
N ALA A 21 13.65 5.33 -5.20
CA ALA A 21 12.86 4.39 -4.40
C ALA A 21 12.19 3.36 -5.32
N GLU A 22 12.41 2.08 -5.06
CA GLU A 22 11.83 0.99 -5.85
C GLU A 22 10.37 0.79 -5.40
N GLN A 23 9.50 1.62 -5.96
CA GLN A 23 8.05 1.53 -5.77
C GLN A 23 7.43 0.62 -6.83
N THR A 24 6.68 -0.40 -6.39
CA THR A 24 5.90 -1.27 -7.27
C THR A 24 4.41 -1.01 -7.08
N LYS A 25 3.67 -1.02 -8.18
CA LYS A 25 2.23 -0.75 -8.21
C LYS A 25 1.47 -2.04 -8.43
N HIS A 26 0.48 -2.31 -7.58
CA HIS A 26 -0.39 -3.49 -7.66
C HIS A 26 -1.84 -3.02 -7.72
N GLN A 27 -2.57 -3.47 -8.73
CA GLN A 27 -4.00 -3.18 -8.82
C GLN A 27 -4.79 -4.06 -7.86
N VAL A 28 -5.76 -3.47 -7.17
CA VAL A 28 -6.69 -4.21 -6.32
C VAL A 28 -7.88 -4.67 -7.15
N TYR A 29 -8.21 -5.96 -7.05
CA TYR A 29 -9.44 -6.49 -7.58
C TYR A 29 -10.61 -6.13 -6.64
N VAL A 30 -11.49 -5.23 -7.09
CA VAL A 30 -12.61 -4.72 -6.29
C VAL A 30 -13.92 -5.37 -6.72
N MET A 31 -14.71 -5.83 -5.77
CA MET A 31 -16.01 -6.46 -5.99
C MET A 31 -17.07 -5.91 -5.03
N ARG A 32 -18.34 -5.88 -5.45
CA ARG A 32 -19.45 -5.49 -4.57
C ARG A 32 -19.59 -6.50 -3.43
N SER A 33 -19.76 -6.00 -2.21
CA SER A 33 -20.16 -6.85 -1.09
C SER A 33 -21.61 -7.29 -1.32
N ASN A 34 -21.94 -8.52 -0.90
CA ASN A 34 -23.31 -8.99 -1.01
C ASN A 34 -24.14 -8.24 0.04
N PRO A 35 -25.13 -7.41 -0.35
CA PRO A 35 -25.87 -6.63 0.63
C PRO A 35 -26.62 -7.61 1.55
N LYS A 36 -26.29 -7.61 2.85
CA LYS A 36 -27.18 -8.22 3.84
C LYS A 36 -28.54 -7.54 3.65
N ILE A 37 -29.57 -8.32 3.31
CA ILE A 37 -30.93 -7.84 3.08
C ILE A 37 -31.47 -7.27 4.40
N GLY A 38 -31.21 -5.98 4.64
CA GLY A 38 -31.86 -5.20 5.66
C GLY A 38 -33.15 -4.60 5.12
N THR A 39 -34.13 -4.35 5.98
CA THR A 39 -35.43 -3.74 5.63
C THR A 39 -35.33 -2.26 5.22
N LYS A 40 -34.14 -1.67 5.21
CA LYS A 40 -33.90 -0.27 4.85
C LYS A 40 -33.30 -0.18 3.43
N PRO A 41 -33.70 0.80 2.62
CA PRO A 41 -33.08 1.04 1.32
C PRO A 41 -31.65 1.56 1.53
N HIS A 42 -30.67 0.67 1.47
CA HIS A 42 -29.25 1.00 1.46
C HIS A 42 -28.80 1.22 0.02
N ARG A 43 -28.33 2.43 -0.32
CA ARG A 43 -27.84 2.74 -1.67
C ARG A 43 -26.35 2.43 -1.75
N ALA A 44 -26.01 1.27 -2.31
CA ALA A 44 -24.63 0.97 -2.66
C ALA A 44 -24.11 1.93 -3.76
N PRO A 45 -22.79 2.18 -3.82
CA PRO A 45 -22.19 3.02 -4.85
C PRO A 45 -22.54 2.54 -6.27
N MET A 46 -22.85 3.50 -7.15
CA MET A 46 -23.14 3.19 -8.55
C MET A 46 -21.90 2.64 -9.28
N MET A 47 -20.75 3.25 -9.02
CA MET A 47 -19.44 2.81 -9.49
C MET A 47 -18.59 2.37 -8.30
N LEU A 48 -17.83 1.29 -8.49
CA LEU A 48 -16.84 0.83 -7.51
C LEU A 48 -15.59 1.73 -7.58
N PRO A 49 -14.86 1.90 -6.46
CA PRO A 49 -13.55 2.55 -6.50
C PRO A 49 -12.55 1.76 -7.32
N SER A 50 -11.68 2.49 -8.01
CA SER A 50 -10.37 1.97 -8.38
C SER A 50 -9.45 2.16 -7.18
N VAL A 51 -8.75 1.09 -6.79
CA VAL A 51 -7.79 1.08 -5.69
C VAL A 51 -6.46 0.52 -6.20
N GLU A 52 -5.37 1.20 -5.85
CA GLU A 52 -4.00 0.82 -6.19
C GLU A 52 -3.18 0.72 -4.90
N LEU A 53 -2.37 -0.32 -4.79
CA LEU A 53 -1.36 -0.46 -3.73
C LEU A 53 0.00 -0.04 -4.30
N VAL A 54 0.67 0.85 -3.59
CA VAL A 54 2.04 1.27 -3.90
C VAL A 54 2.95 0.69 -2.82
N TYR A 55 3.69 -0.35 -3.18
CA TYR A 55 4.64 -0.98 -2.27
C TYR A 55 6.00 -0.29 -2.39
N ASP A 56 6.47 0.29 -1.29
CA ASP A 56 7.80 0.88 -1.13
C ASP A 56 8.74 -0.15 -0.48
N THR A 57 9.69 -0.62 -1.29
CA THR A 57 10.65 -1.66 -0.88
C THR A 57 11.65 -1.14 0.16
N ASP A 58 12.02 0.13 0.10
CA ASP A 58 13.06 0.72 0.96
C ASP A 58 12.51 0.94 2.39
N ASN A 59 11.28 1.45 2.48
CA ASN A 59 10.61 1.70 3.76
C ASN A 59 9.85 0.48 4.29
N ASN A 60 9.75 -0.57 3.47
CA ASN A 60 8.87 -1.70 3.70
C ASN A 60 7.46 -1.25 4.09
N SER A 61 6.85 -0.46 3.22
CA SER A 61 5.54 0.16 3.45
C SER A 61 4.62 0.02 2.24
N ILE A 62 3.31 0.03 2.48
CA ILE A 62 2.26 0.01 1.46
C ILE A 62 1.45 1.28 1.65
N ASP A 63 1.40 2.10 0.60
CA ASP A 63 0.43 3.17 0.48
C ASP A 63 -0.76 2.68 -0.33
N ILE A 64 -1.97 2.98 0.13
CA ILE A 64 -3.20 2.66 -0.59
C ILE A 64 -3.77 3.94 -1.22
N VAL A 65 -3.93 3.92 -2.55
CA VAL A 65 -4.50 5.04 -3.31
C VAL A 65 -5.88 4.65 -3.78
N CYS A 66 -6.90 5.35 -3.29
CA CYS A 66 -8.29 5.18 -3.72
C CYS A 66 -8.70 6.30 -4.69
N SER A 67 -9.45 5.97 -5.73
CA SER A 67 -9.94 6.93 -6.74
C SER A 67 -10.91 8.00 -6.20
N HIS A 68 -11.47 7.78 -5.02
CA HIS A 68 -12.35 8.71 -4.29
C HIS A 68 -12.15 8.52 -2.79
N ASP A 69 -12.81 9.34 -1.97
CA ASP A 69 -12.78 9.15 -0.52
C ASP A 69 -13.39 7.79 -0.17
N CYS A 70 -12.57 6.92 0.42
CA CYS A 70 -12.91 5.55 0.75
C CYS A 70 -12.80 5.39 2.26
N ASP A 71 -13.81 4.75 2.84
CA ASP A 71 -13.85 4.38 4.25
C ASP A 71 -13.85 2.85 4.31
N ALA A 72 -12.68 2.30 4.62
CA ALA A 72 -12.43 0.87 4.55
C ALA A 72 -11.28 0.46 5.49
N GLU A 73 -11.37 -0.75 6.03
CA GLU A 73 -10.31 -1.39 6.80
C GLU A 73 -9.43 -2.20 5.85
N VAL A 74 -8.12 -2.15 6.07
CA VAL A 74 -7.11 -2.89 5.32
C VAL A 74 -6.49 -3.93 6.26
N THR A 75 -6.52 -5.19 5.85
CA THR A 75 -5.78 -6.27 6.52
C THR A 75 -4.72 -6.82 5.60
N VAL A 76 -3.49 -6.92 6.11
CA VAL A 76 -2.34 -7.49 5.38
C VAL A 76 -1.96 -8.82 6.01
N TYR A 77 -1.79 -9.82 5.16
CA TYR A 77 -1.38 -11.17 5.51
C TYR A 77 -0.01 -11.49 4.92
N ASP A 78 0.81 -12.23 5.65
CA ASP A 78 2.02 -12.85 5.11
C ASP A 78 1.68 -14.05 4.18
N GLY A 79 2.71 -14.65 3.60
CA GLY A 79 2.59 -15.81 2.72
C GLY A 79 2.07 -17.08 3.41
N ASP A 80 2.14 -17.16 4.74
CA ASP A 80 1.61 -18.25 5.55
C ASP A 80 0.14 -18.01 5.96
N GLY A 81 -0.40 -16.82 5.67
CA GLY A 81 -1.76 -16.41 6.00
C GLY A 81 -1.92 -15.79 7.39
N ASN A 82 -0.83 -15.44 8.08
CA ASN A 82 -0.89 -14.73 9.35
C ASN A 82 -1.14 -13.23 9.11
N ILE A 83 -1.97 -12.61 9.94
CA ILE A 83 -2.17 -11.16 9.91
C ILE A 83 -0.88 -10.48 10.40
N VAL A 84 -0.33 -9.61 9.57
CA VAL A 84 0.88 -8.83 9.89
C VAL A 84 0.59 -7.35 10.12
N ALA A 85 -0.54 -6.84 9.62
CA ALA A 85 -1.00 -5.49 9.87
C ALA A 85 -2.53 -5.35 9.68
N ILE A 86 -3.13 -4.44 10.44
CA ILE A 86 -4.50 -3.95 10.26
C ILE A 86 -4.43 -2.43 10.34
N SER A 87 -5.06 -1.72 9.41
CA SER A 87 -5.02 -0.25 9.34
C SER A 87 -6.24 0.31 8.62
N ASP A 88 -6.51 1.60 8.77
CA ASP A 88 -7.45 2.31 7.88
C ASP A 88 -6.84 2.49 6.48
N ILE A 89 -7.68 2.49 5.44
CA ILE A 89 -7.25 2.65 4.03
C ILE A 89 -6.48 3.95 3.74
N LYS A 90 -6.58 4.94 4.63
CA LYS A 90 -5.92 6.25 4.49
C LYS A 90 -4.50 6.26 5.04
N ASP A 91 -4.13 5.23 5.78
CA ASP A 91 -2.85 5.14 6.45
C ASP A 91 -1.82 4.40 5.59
N THR A 92 -0.56 4.80 5.74
CA THR A 92 0.56 3.99 5.25
C THR A 92 0.74 2.79 6.16
N VAL A 93 0.70 1.59 5.57
CA VAL A 93 0.88 0.34 6.32
C VAL A 93 2.35 -0.04 6.32
N PHE A 94 2.96 -0.16 7.49
CA PHE A 94 4.35 -0.61 7.64
C PHE A 94 4.38 -2.10 7.94
N MET A 95 5.15 -2.86 7.16
CA MET A 95 5.21 -4.31 7.34
C MET A 95 6.35 -4.65 8.28
N PRO A 96 6.19 -5.69 9.10
CA PRO A 96 7.33 -6.26 9.81
C PRO A 96 8.39 -6.69 8.78
N SER A 97 9.67 -6.52 9.13
CA SER A 97 10.85 -6.76 8.29
C SER A 97 11.12 -8.25 8.00
N LEU A 98 10.07 -9.06 7.95
CA LEU A 98 10.13 -10.49 7.68
C LEU A 98 10.43 -10.72 6.20
N ASN A 99 11.26 -11.73 5.94
CA ASN A 99 11.60 -12.27 4.61
C ASN A 99 10.38 -12.95 3.98
N CYS A 100 9.30 -12.22 3.79
CA CYS A 100 8.12 -12.69 3.11
C CYS A 100 8.27 -12.46 1.60
N SER A 101 8.03 -13.49 0.81
CA SER A 101 8.06 -13.43 -0.66
C SER A 101 6.80 -12.77 -1.23
N SER A 102 5.71 -12.78 -0.49
CA SER A 102 4.47 -12.14 -0.89
C SER A 102 3.65 -11.67 0.30
N TYR A 103 2.79 -10.68 0.05
CA TYR A 103 1.75 -10.25 0.97
C TYR A 103 0.40 -10.35 0.27
N ASN A 104 -0.61 -10.84 0.98
CA ASN A 104 -2.00 -10.77 0.54
C ASN A 104 -2.67 -9.62 1.27
N VAL A 105 -3.39 -8.78 0.56
CA VAL A 105 -4.08 -7.61 1.12
C VAL A 105 -5.56 -7.76 0.89
N THR A 106 -6.35 -7.62 1.95
CA THR A 106 -7.81 -7.49 1.88
C THR A 106 -8.20 -6.09 2.30
N ILE A 107 -9.20 -5.54 1.62
CA ILE A 107 -9.76 -4.22 1.90
C ILE A 107 -11.26 -4.41 2.06
N GLU A 108 -11.80 -4.08 3.23
CA GLU A 108 -13.21 -4.28 3.54
C GLU A 108 -13.89 -2.94 3.77
N ALA A 109 -14.90 -2.65 2.97
CA ALA A 109 -15.77 -1.49 3.12
C ALA A 109 -17.23 -1.95 3.26
N GLU A 110 -18.12 -1.04 3.61
CA GLU A 110 -19.55 -1.35 3.79
C GLU A 110 -20.19 -2.02 2.55
N PHE A 111 -19.83 -1.57 1.35
CA PHE A 111 -20.50 -1.96 0.09
C PHE A 111 -19.62 -2.70 -0.91
N TRP A 112 -18.35 -2.88 -0.59
CA TRP A 112 -17.39 -3.51 -1.48
C TRP A 112 -16.25 -4.13 -0.70
N TYR A 113 -15.57 -5.08 -1.30
CA TYR A 113 -14.33 -5.62 -0.78
C TYR A 113 -13.31 -5.69 -1.91
N GLY A 114 -12.04 -5.53 -1.56
CA GLY A 114 -10.91 -5.55 -2.46
C GLY A 114 -9.92 -6.63 -2.06
N THR A 115 -9.29 -7.28 -3.03
CA THR A 115 -8.17 -8.17 -2.78
C THR A 115 -7.01 -7.85 -3.72
N ALA A 116 -5.80 -7.98 -3.20
CA ALA A 116 -4.58 -7.86 -4.00
C ALA A 116 -3.50 -8.78 -3.44
N GLN A 117 -2.54 -9.10 -4.30
CA GLN A 117 -1.32 -9.80 -3.91
C GLN A 117 -0.14 -8.97 -4.34
N ILE A 118 0.76 -8.70 -3.39
CA ILE A 118 2.05 -8.07 -3.62
C ILE A 118 3.07 -9.19 -3.68
N ILE A 119 3.81 -9.27 -4.78
CA ILE A 119 4.93 -10.20 -4.96
C ILE A 119 6.21 -9.36 -4.91
N ARG A 120 7.12 -9.70 -4.01
CA ARG A 120 8.45 -9.08 -3.91
C ARG A 120 9.46 -9.70 -4.87
#